data_AF-A0A365D4Q7-F1
#
_entry.id   AF-A0A365D4Q7-F1
#
_cell.length_a   1.000
_cell.length_b   1.000
_cell.length_c   1.000
_cell.angle_alpha   90.00
_cell.angle_beta   90.00
_cell.angle_gamma   90.00
#
_symmetry.space_group_name_H-M   'P 1'
#
loop_
_entity.id
_entity.type
_entity.pdbx_description
1 polymer ?
#
loop_
_entity_poly.entity_id
_entity_poly.type
_entity_poly.pdbx_seq_one_letter_code
_entity_poly.pdbx_strand_id
1 'polypeptide(L)' 'MDNESTLQHETTLEHALDVAKANHKEALRLLEGARAAHQAGDASEERVRQLEELLATAEEDLRRVTREQ' A
#
# COMPACT_ATOMS: atom_id res chain seq x y z
N MET A 1 13.56 22.04 25.01
CA MET A 1 14.07 20.76 24.49
C MET A 1 13.14 20.37 23.33
N ASP A 2 13.18 21.15 22.25
CA ASP A 2 12.08 21.16 21.27
C ASP A 2 12.50 20.63 19.89
N ASN A 3 13.79 20.32 19.71
CA ASN A 3 14.33 19.86 18.42
C ASN A 3 14.29 18.33 18.24
N GLU A 4 14.24 17.54 19.33
CA GLU A 4 14.23 16.07 19.24
C GLU A 4 12.87 15.52 18.77
N SER A 5 11.77 16.17 19.16
CA SER A 5 10.41 15.75 18.80
C SER A 5 10.11 15.96 17.32
N THR A 6 10.53 17.09 16.74
CA THR A 6 10.33 17.43 15.33
C THR A 6 11.13 16.52 14.41
N LEU A 7 12.40 16.24 14.73
CA LEU A 7 13.23 15.29 13.98
C LEU A 7 12.69 13.84 14.03
N GLN A 8 12.16 13.42 15.19
CA GLN A 8 11.50 12.10 15.30
C GLN A 8 10.23 12.01 14.46
N HIS A 9 9.43 13.08 14.39
CA HIS A 9 8.22 13.09 13.56
C HIS A 9 8.55 13.07 12.06
N GLU A 10 9.55 13.85 11.62
CA GLU A 10 10.01 13.87 10.23
C GLU A 10 10.53 12.50 9.77
N THR A 11 11.38 11.86 10.58
CA THR A 11 11.91 10.50 10.29
C THR A 11 10.83 9.41 10.31
N THR A 12 9.80 9.56 11.15
CA THR A 12 8.68 8.60 11.24
C THR A 12 7.73 8.76 10.04
N LEU A 13 7.49 9.98 9.57
CA LEU A 13 6.62 10.27 8.44
C LEU A 13 7.27 9.84 7.11
N GLU A 14 8.57 10.09 6.94
CA GLU A 14 9.34 9.60 5.80
C GLU A 14 9.32 8.06 5.73
N HIS A 15 9.53 7.40 6.88
CA HIS A 15 9.42 5.94 6.97
C HIS A 15 8.00 5.44 6.63
N ALA A 16 6.96 6.10 7.14
CA ALA A 16 5.57 5.76 6.82
C ALA A 16 5.27 5.90 5.33
N LEU A 17 5.83 6.92 4.67
CA LEU A 17 5.66 7.13 3.23
C LEU A 17 6.32 6.02 2.42
N ASP A 18 7.52 5.60 2.79
CA ASP A 18 8.22 4.50 2.13
C ASP A 18 7.49 3.17 2.30
N VAL A 19 6.97 2.90 3.49
CA VAL A 19 6.14 1.72 3.77
C VAL A 19 4.84 1.77 2.95
N ALA A 20 4.15 2.91 2.88
CA ALA A 20 2.93 3.06 2.10
C ALA A 20 3.17 2.84 0.60
N LYS A 21 4.28 3.37 0.06
CA LYS A 21 4.70 3.12 -1.33
C LYS A 21 5.00 1.64 -1.59
N ALA A 22 5.71 0.98 -0.67
CA ALA A 22 6.03 -0.44 -0.79
C ALA A 22 4.77 -1.30 -0.76
N ASN A 23 3.82 -1.00 0.14
CA ASN A 23 2.54 -1.69 0.25
C ASN A 23 1.69 -1.53 -1.01
N HIS A 24 1.58 -0.32 -1.55
CA HIS A 24 0.85 -0.07 -2.79
C HIS A 24 1.45 -0.86 -3.97
N LYS A 25 2.78 -0.85 -4.10
CA LYS A 25 3.48 -1.60 -5.16
C LYS A 25 3.25 -3.12 -5.04
N GLU A 26 3.29 -3.66 -3.82
CA GLU A 26 3.07 -5.08 -3.61
C GLU A 26 1.61 -5.47 -3.85
N ALA A 27 0.64 -4.63 -3.46
CA ALA A 27 -0.77 -4.85 -3.75
C ALA A 27 -1.05 -4.91 -5.28
N LEU A 28 -0.43 -4.02 -6.06
CA LEU A 28 -0.49 -4.07 -7.53
C LEU A 28 0.07 -5.40 -8.08
N ARG A 29 1.27 -5.80 -7.62
CA ARG A 29 1.92 -7.03 -8.06
C ARG A 29 1.06 -8.27 -7.76
N LEU A 30 0.45 -8.32 -6.57
CA LEU A 30 -0.44 -9.41 -6.17
C LEU A 30 -1.70 -9.44 -7.02
N LEU A 31 -2.31 -8.28 -7.29
CA LEU A 31 -3.51 -8.19 -8.11
C LEU A 31 -3.26 -8.62 -9.57
N GLU A 32 -2.15 -8.19 -10.16
CA GLU A 32 -1.73 -8.62 -11.50
C GLU A 32 -1.54 -10.14 -11.55
N GLY A 33 -0.85 -10.71 -10.56
CA GLY A 33 -0.67 -12.15 -10.44
C GLY A 33 -1.99 -12.90 -10.28
N ALA A 34 -2.92 -12.38 -9.47
CA ALA A 34 -4.22 -13.00 -9.27
C ALA A 34 -5.12 -12.92 -10.51
N ARG A 35 -5.04 -11.83 -11.28
CA ARG A 35 -5.74 -11.71 -12.58
C ARG A 35 -5.23 -12.72 -13.59
N ALA A 36 -3.91 -12.89 -13.68
CA ALA A 36 -3.30 -13.91 -14.55
C ALA A 36 -3.69 -15.34 -14.11
N ALA A 37 -3.62 -15.63 -12.81
CA ALA A 37 -4.05 -16.92 -12.25
C ALA A 37 -5.55 -17.18 -12.47
N HIS A 38 -6.40 -16.16 -12.36
CA HIS A 38 -7.83 -16.28 -12.62
C HIS A 38 -8.11 -16.60 -14.09
N GLN A 39 -7.40 -15.97 -15.02
CA GLN A 39 -7.49 -16.29 -16.46
C GLN A 39 -7.05 -17.72 -16.77
N ALA A 40 -6.08 -18.25 -16.03
CA ALA A 40 -5.65 -19.65 -16.12
C ALA A 40 -6.61 -20.64 -15.44
N GLY A 41 -7.57 -20.16 -14.64
CA GLY A 41 -8.47 -20.98 -13.84
C GLY A 41 -7.91 -21.42 -12.48
N ASP A 42 -6.72 -20.94 -12.12
CA ASP A 42 -6.00 -21.29 -10.88
C ASP A 42 -6.40 -20.42 -9.67
N ALA A 43 -7.18 -19.36 -9.90
CA ALA A 43 -7.70 -18.48 -8.84
C ALA A 43 -9.18 -18.17 -9.03
N SER A 44 -9.91 -18.01 -7.93
CA SER A 44 -11.31 -17.58 -7.95
C SER A 44 -11.43 -16.08 -8.23
N GLU A 45 -12.58 -15.67 -8.78
CA GLU A 45 -12.93 -14.26 -8.94
C GLU A 45 -12.96 -13.53 -7.59
N GLU A 46 -13.40 -14.21 -6.53
CA GLU A 46 -13.39 -13.68 -5.16
C GLU A 46 -11.97 -13.29 -4.71
N ARG A 47 -10.96 -14.09 -5.04
CA ARG A 47 -9.56 -13.75 -4.72
C ARG A 47 -9.10 -12.49 -5.45
N VAL A 48 -9.51 -12.30 -6.71
CA VAL A 48 -9.22 -11.07 -7.46
C VAL A 48 -9.86 -9.88 -6.76
N ARG A 49 -11.14 -9.97 -6.38
CA ARG A 49 -11.85 -8.89 -5.67
C ARG A 49 -11.21 -8.52 -4.34
N GLN A 50 -10.81 -9.51 -3.53
CA GLN A 50 -10.09 -9.27 -2.26
C GLN A 50 -8.80 -8.46 -2.47
N LEU A 51 -8.08 -8.72 -3.56
CA LEU A 51 -6.84 -7.98 -3.88
C LEU A 51 -7.11 -6.60 -4.47
N GLU A 52 -8.25 -6.40 -5.14
CA GLU A 52 -8.71 -5.07 -5.55
C GLU A 52 -9.06 -4.20 -4.33
N GLU A 53 -9.73 -4.76 -3.32
CA GLU A 53 -10.02 -4.07 -2.05
C GLU A 53 -8.74 -3.74 -1.27
N LEU A 54 -7.77 -4.66 -1.25
CA LEU A 54 -6.46 -4.43 -0.65
C LEU A 54 -5.72 -3.28 -1.33
N LEU A 55 -5.73 -3.23 -2.66
CA LEU A 55 -5.12 -2.14 -3.42
C LEU A 55 -5.79 -0.81 -3.10
N ALA A 56 -7.12 -0.76 -3.06
CA ALA A 56 -7.86 0.45 -2.71
C ALA A 56 -7.49 0.98 -1.31
N THR A 57 -7.31 0.06 -0.34
CA THR A 57 -6.86 0.41 1.01
C THR A 57 -5.43 0.97 1.00
N ALA A 58 -4.50 0.32 0.30
CA ALA A 58 -3.12 0.78 0.19
C ALA A 58 -2.99 2.15 -0.52
N GLU A 59 -3.82 2.40 -1.53
CA GLU A 59 -3.90 3.71 -2.17
C GLU A 59 -4.44 4.79 -1.24
N GLU A 60 -5.44 4.47 -0.41
CA GLU A 60 -5.96 5.42 0.58
C GLU A 60 -4.90 5.76 1.62
N ASP A 61 -4.18 4.77 2.12
CA ASP A 61 -3.08 4.95 3.07
C ASP A 61 -1.97 5.84 2.48
N LEU A 62 -1.52 5.54 1.27
CA LEU A 62 -0.54 6.35 0.55
C LEU A 62 -1.01 7.80 0.36
N ARG A 63 -2.29 8.01 0.01
CA ARG A 63 -2.87 9.37 -0.10
C ARG A 63 -2.88 10.11 1.23
N ARG A 64 -3.16 9.43 2.35
CA ARG A 64 -3.17 10.05 3.68
C ARG A 64 -1.76 10.48 4.07
N VAL A 65 -0.80 9.57 3.99
CA VAL A 65 0.60 9.86 4.36
C VAL A 65 1.21 10.94 3.45
N THR A 66 0.87 10.96 2.16
CA THR A 66 1.36 12.01 1.24
C THR A 66 0.75 13.39 1.54
N ARG A 67 -0.47 13.47 2.11
CA ARG A 67 -1.09 14.74 2.51
C ARG A 67 -0.59 15.27 3.85
N GLU A 68 0.00 14.41 4.67
CA GLU A 68 0.54 14.73 6.00
C GLU A 68 2.02 15.16 5.95
N GLN A 69 2.69 14.99 4.81
CA GLN A 69 4.04 15.51 4.47
C GLN A 69 3.98 16.99 4.09
#